data_AF-A0A0Q6VH24-F1
#
_entry.id   AF-A0A0Q6VH24-F1
#
_cell.length_a   1.000
_cell.length_b   1.000
_cell.length_c   1.000
_cell.angle_alpha   90.00
_cell.angle_beta   90.00
_cell.angle_gamma   90.00
#
_symmetry.space_group_name_H-M   'P 1'
#
loop_
_entity.id
_entity.type
_entity.pdbx_description
1 polymer ?
#
loop_
_entity_poly.entity_id
_entity_poly.type
_entity_poly.pdbx_seq_one_letter_code
_entity_poly.pdbx_strand_id
1 'polypeptide(L)'
;MGLTIACVFNDPAVRRHCLDRSLEAYDGPVEVEYLPIDNTTHAFSTAGAALNHAVRLAHHDVVVLVHQDVYLHDVDQLAAGAAWLEDERWGILGANGVTATRSSAGRLRDRVILIGEPAPSPVPVDTLDEVLVIARREDLLAEPLSEDPELAWHAYAVEYSLRVRARGRLAGAVDTAITHNSMTTNLARLDEAHRHVGDRYPALQPIHTSCGTVGARGPDWRRLPLVRSHGWRRTWLRQSRLAAQVRAELAIPVVLADIAHEVDLVDWSSTHPLHLVNVDRVGGFAARAGWPVVLERDGRPVSMTALQLPELPVALASLDPADRVLVTGLEVGDLARLRPLLADGDWLAGVQWGEVWLVGGPAAVRPPDEWSRPQAVPLGAGRARR
;
A
#
# COMPACT_ATOMS: atom_id res chain seq x y z
N MET A 1 -12.97 20.14 -14.34
CA MET A 1 -12.60 18.88 -15.01
C MET A 1 -13.50 17.80 -14.42
N GLY A 2 -14.09 16.94 -15.25
CA GLY A 2 -14.85 15.79 -14.78
C GLY A 2 -13.99 14.52 -14.80
N LEU A 3 -14.28 13.58 -13.91
CA LEU A 3 -13.59 12.29 -13.81
C LEU A 3 -14.60 11.15 -13.88
N THR A 4 -14.30 10.12 -14.67
CA THR A 4 -14.96 8.82 -14.50
C THR A 4 -14.13 7.96 -13.57
N ILE A 5 -14.69 7.55 -12.43
CA ILE A 5 -14.09 6.59 -11.50
C ILE A 5 -14.72 5.23 -11.76
N ALA A 6 -13.95 4.31 -12.31
CA ALA A 6 -14.39 2.96 -12.64
C ALA A 6 -13.77 1.94 -11.67
N CYS A 7 -14.64 1.12 -11.09
CA CYS A 7 -14.25 0.09 -10.12
C CYS A 7 -14.87 -1.25 -10.48
N VAL A 8 -14.04 -2.27 -10.65
CA VAL A 8 -14.51 -3.65 -10.76
C VAL A 8 -14.50 -4.28 -9.38
N PHE A 9 -15.63 -4.85 -8.97
CA PHE A 9 -15.76 -5.42 -7.63
C PHE A 9 -16.25 -6.88 -7.69
N ASN A 10 -15.75 -7.68 -6.77
CA ASN A 10 -16.24 -9.04 -6.50
C ASN A 10 -16.73 -9.20 -5.05
N ASP A 11 -16.50 -8.20 -4.20
CA ASP A 11 -16.97 -8.13 -2.84
C ASP A 11 -17.74 -6.81 -2.63
N PRO A 12 -19.09 -6.84 -2.69
CA PRO A 12 -19.91 -5.65 -2.49
C PRO A 12 -19.80 -5.04 -1.11
N ALA A 13 -19.39 -5.79 -0.07
CA ALA A 13 -19.23 -5.26 1.27
C ALA A 13 -17.95 -4.43 1.36
N VAL A 14 -16.84 -4.94 0.82
CA VAL A 14 -15.57 -4.22 0.75
C VAL A 14 -15.72 -2.92 -0.05
N ARG A 15 -16.32 -2.98 -1.24
CA ARG A 15 -16.58 -1.80 -2.09
C ARG A 15 -17.39 -0.73 -1.35
N ARG A 16 -18.47 -1.14 -0.68
CA ARG A 16 -19.34 -0.22 0.07
C ARG A 16 -18.62 0.43 1.23
N HIS A 17 -17.79 -0.32 1.95
CA HIS A 17 -17.09 0.18 3.12
C HIS A 17 -15.91 1.12 2.76
N CYS A 18 -15.34 0.94 1.57
CA CYS A 18 -14.21 1.74 1.10
C CYS A 18 -14.65 2.79 0.06
N LEU A 19 -14.72 2.39 -1.22
CA LEU A 19 -14.85 3.33 -2.32
C LEU A 19 -16.19 4.08 -2.32
N ASP A 20 -17.32 3.38 -2.20
CA ASP A 20 -18.64 4.01 -2.22
C ASP A 20 -18.72 5.06 -1.10
N ARG A 21 -18.28 4.70 0.11
CA ARG A 21 -18.29 5.61 1.26
C ARG A 21 -17.43 6.85 1.05
N SER A 22 -16.23 6.71 0.44
CA SER A 22 -15.40 7.88 0.15
C SER A 22 -16.03 8.81 -0.89
N LEU A 23 -16.74 8.27 -1.87
CA LEU A 23 -17.43 9.05 -2.90
C LEU A 23 -18.72 9.69 -2.38
N GLU A 24 -19.47 8.99 -1.52
CA GLU A 24 -20.66 9.53 -0.85
C GLU A 24 -20.32 10.68 0.11
N ALA A 25 -19.14 10.63 0.73
CA ALA A 25 -18.64 11.68 1.62
C ALA A 25 -18.09 12.91 0.88
N TYR A 26 -17.91 12.83 -0.45
CA TYR A 26 -17.35 13.91 -1.24
C TYR A 26 -18.40 14.95 -1.60
N ASP A 27 -18.15 16.22 -1.23
CA ASP A 27 -19.01 17.37 -1.49
C ASP A 27 -18.30 18.50 -2.27
N GLY A 28 -17.15 18.18 -2.87
CA GLY A 28 -16.30 19.15 -3.58
C GLY A 28 -16.75 19.46 -5.02
N PRO A 29 -15.97 20.30 -5.73
CA PRO A 29 -16.36 20.87 -7.02
C PRO A 29 -16.10 19.98 -8.25
N VAL A 30 -15.39 18.85 -8.10
CA VAL A 30 -15.07 17.94 -9.20
C VAL A 30 -16.33 17.16 -9.59
N GLU A 31 -16.67 17.18 -10.86
CA GLU A 31 -17.74 16.33 -11.38
C GLU A 31 -17.23 14.89 -11.45
N VAL A 32 -17.91 14.00 -10.73
CA VAL A 32 -17.53 12.58 -10.65
C VAL A 32 -18.65 11.72 -11.21
N GLU A 33 -18.32 10.96 -12.25
CA GLU A 33 -19.09 9.80 -12.68
C GLU A 33 -18.54 8.55 -12.01
N TYR A 34 -19.37 7.82 -11.26
CA TYR A 34 -18.96 6.56 -10.64
C TYR A 34 -19.54 5.36 -11.41
N LEU A 35 -18.67 4.47 -11.89
CA LEU A 35 -19.01 3.24 -12.62
C LEU A 35 -18.57 1.98 -11.86
N PRO A 36 -19.39 1.47 -10.92
CA PRO A 36 -19.17 0.19 -10.28
C PRO A 36 -19.56 -0.97 -11.21
N ILE A 37 -18.58 -1.75 -11.66
CA ILE A 37 -18.76 -2.93 -12.51
C ILE A 37 -18.81 -4.19 -11.65
N ASP A 38 -19.98 -4.82 -11.63
CA ASP A 38 -20.23 -6.05 -10.88
C ASP A 38 -19.55 -7.26 -11.55
N ASN A 39 -18.63 -7.89 -10.82
CA ASN A 39 -18.03 -9.16 -11.20
C ASN A 39 -18.20 -10.25 -10.14
N THR A 40 -19.22 -10.15 -9.27
CA THR A 40 -19.57 -11.16 -8.26
C THR A 40 -19.98 -12.50 -8.86
N THR A 41 -20.48 -12.49 -10.09
CA THR A 41 -20.86 -13.68 -10.86
C THR A 41 -19.78 -14.14 -11.84
N HIS A 42 -18.59 -13.53 -11.79
CA HIS A 42 -17.47 -13.79 -12.71
C HIS A 42 -17.82 -13.64 -14.19
N ALA A 43 -18.64 -12.63 -14.53
CA ALA A 43 -18.98 -12.30 -15.92
C ALA A 43 -17.74 -11.93 -16.77
N PHE A 44 -16.68 -11.45 -16.12
CA PHE A 44 -15.39 -11.15 -16.73
C PHE A 44 -14.30 -12.05 -16.15
N SER A 45 -13.48 -12.62 -17.04
CA SER A 45 -12.36 -13.50 -16.69
C SER A 45 -11.07 -12.77 -16.32
N THR A 46 -10.96 -11.48 -16.68
CA THR A 46 -9.77 -10.65 -16.42
C THR A 46 -10.17 -9.25 -15.95
N ALA A 47 -9.30 -8.61 -15.18
CA ALA A 47 -9.44 -7.21 -14.80
C ALA A 47 -9.48 -6.30 -16.03
N GLY A 48 -8.60 -6.56 -17.02
CA GLY A 48 -8.56 -5.83 -18.28
C GLY A 48 -9.92 -5.82 -18.99
N ALA A 49 -10.58 -6.98 -19.14
CA ALA A 49 -11.88 -7.07 -19.82
C ALA A 49 -12.99 -6.27 -19.10
N ALA A 50 -13.04 -6.38 -17.77
CA ALA A 50 -14.02 -5.67 -16.94
C ALA A 50 -13.78 -4.15 -16.94
N LEU A 51 -12.54 -3.71 -16.81
CA LEU A 51 -12.17 -2.29 -16.82
C LEU A 51 -12.34 -1.68 -18.21
N ASN A 52 -12.00 -2.40 -19.28
CA ASN A 52 -12.27 -1.98 -20.66
C ASN A 52 -13.78 -1.80 -20.91
N HIS A 53 -14.62 -2.65 -20.29
CA HIS A 53 -16.07 -2.46 -20.32
C HIS A 53 -16.49 -1.15 -19.65
N ALA A 54 -15.93 -0.84 -18.49
CA ALA A 54 -16.17 0.44 -17.81
C ALA A 54 -15.73 1.64 -18.66
N VAL A 55 -14.53 1.59 -19.26
CA VAL A 55 -13.98 2.66 -20.12
C VAL A 55 -14.92 2.98 -21.30
N ARG A 56 -15.57 1.97 -21.89
CA ARG A 56 -16.54 2.19 -22.97
C ARG A 56 -17.79 2.93 -22.51
N LEU A 57 -18.18 2.74 -21.25
CA LEU A 57 -19.33 3.40 -20.62
C LEU A 57 -19.01 4.80 -20.09
N ALA A 58 -17.73 5.10 -19.83
CA ALA A 58 -17.27 6.37 -19.30
C ALA A 58 -17.70 7.56 -20.17
N HIS A 59 -18.17 8.64 -19.53
CA HIS A 59 -18.56 9.88 -20.17
C HIS A 59 -17.45 10.95 -20.18
N HIS A 60 -16.55 10.94 -19.20
CA HIS A 60 -15.48 11.93 -19.12
C HIS A 60 -14.22 11.51 -19.89
N ASP A 61 -13.41 12.51 -20.29
CA ASP A 61 -12.18 12.30 -21.04
C ASP A 61 -11.05 11.67 -20.22
N VAL A 62 -11.17 11.71 -18.89
CA VAL A 62 -10.21 11.13 -17.95
C VAL A 62 -10.89 10.04 -17.14
N VAL A 63 -10.29 8.86 -17.14
CA VAL A 63 -10.78 7.69 -16.41
C VAL A 63 -9.78 7.30 -15.34
N VAL A 64 -10.27 7.15 -14.11
CA VAL A 64 -9.58 6.58 -12.97
C VAL A 64 -10.05 5.13 -12.82
N LEU A 65 -9.13 4.18 -12.95
CA LEU A 65 -9.38 2.76 -12.71
C LEU A 65 -8.88 2.44 -11.30
N VAL A 66 -9.77 2.00 -10.42
CA VAL A 66 -9.49 1.88 -8.98
C VAL A 66 -10.00 0.55 -8.41
N HIS A 67 -9.26 -0.01 -7.45
CA HIS A 67 -9.68 -1.21 -6.73
C HIS A 67 -10.85 -0.94 -5.77
N GLN A 68 -11.64 -1.97 -5.47
CA GLN A 68 -12.81 -1.88 -4.59
C GLN A 68 -12.47 -1.56 -3.13
N ASP A 69 -11.29 -1.92 -2.67
CA ASP A 69 -10.79 -1.72 -1.30
C ASP A 69 -10.02 -0.41 -1.14
N VAL A 70 -10.18 0.53 -2.07
CA VAL A 70 -9.60 1.87 -1.99
C VAL A 70 -10.58 2.85 -1.33
N TYR A 71 -10.08 3.63 -0.38
CA TYR A 71 -10.74 4.79 0.18
C TYR A 71 -10.02 6.06 -0.31
N LEU A 72 -10.75 6.96 -0.98
CA LEU A 72 -10.24 8.23 -1.48
C LEU A 72 -10.36 9.30 -0.38
N HIS A 73 -9.25 9.87 0.09
CA HIS A 73 -9.32 10.91 1.12
C HIS A 73 -9.55 12.30 0.54
N ASP A 74 -9.04 12.56 -0.67
CA ASP A 74 -9.12 13.86 -1.31
C ASP A 74 -9.31 13.68 -2.83
N VAL A 75 -10.58 13.74 -3.27
CA VAL A 75 -10.94 13.62 -4.70
C VAL A 75 -10.44 14.84 -5.50
N ASP A 76 -10.31 16.01 -4.87
CA ASP A 76 -9.75 17.19 -5.52
C ASP A 76 -8.25 17.01 -5.80
N GLN A 77 -7.51 16.39 -4.88
CA GLN A 77 -6.12 15.99 -5.10
C GLN A 77 -5.99 14.92 -6.19
N LEU A 78 -6.90 13.94 -6.24
CA LEU A 78 -6.96 12.98 -7.34
C LEU A 78 -7.18 13.69 -8.69
N ALA A 79 -8.11 14.64 -8.75
CA ALA A 79 -8.36 15.45 -9.95
C ALA A 79 -7.16 16.32 -10.33
N ALA A 80 -6.50 16.96 -9.36
CA ALA A 80 -5.28 17.72 -9.61
C ALA A 80 -4.14 16.83 -10.14
N GLY A 81 -4.00 15.61 -9.61
CA GLY A 81 -3.08 14.61 -10.13
C GLY A 81 -3.41 14.20 -11.57
N ALA A 82 -4.70 14.00 -11.86
CA ALA A 82 -5.18 13.60 -13.17
C ALA A 82 -5.04 14.71 -14.24
N ALA A 83 -5.12 15.99 -13.84
CA ALA A 83 -4.94 17.13 -14.74
C ALA A 83 -3.55 17.18 -15.41
N TRP A 84 -2.54 16.48 -14.85
CA TRP A 84 -1.24 16.34 -15.51
C TRP A 84 -1.30 15.57 -16.83
N LEU A 85 -2.38 14.85 -17.12
CA LEU A 85 -2.61 14.24 -18.44
C LEU A 85 -2.93 15.26 -19.53
N GLU A 86 -3.10 16.56 -19.23
CA GLU A 86 -3.11 17.62 -20.25
C GLU A 86 -1.76 17.71 -20.98
N ASP A 87 -0.65 17.36 -20.30
CA ASP A 87 0.64 17.16 -20.97
C ASP A 87 0.67 15.77 -21.62
N GLU A 88 0.57 15.76 -22.95
CA GLU A 88 0.51 14.55 -23.78
C GLU A 88 1.73 13.62 -23.61
N ARG A 89 2.85 14.11 -23.02
CA ARG A 89 3.98 13.24 -22.69
C ARG A 89 3.61 12.17 -21.68
N TRP A 90 2.65 12.41 -20.79
CA TRP A 90 2.15 11.40 -19.86
C TRP A 90 1.11 10.54 -20.54
N GLY A 91 1.36 9.23 -20.66
CA GLY A 91 0.40 8.26 -21.20
C GLY A 91 -0.49 7.63 -20.14
N ILE A 92 0.02 7.51 -18.91
CA ILE A 92 -0.70 6.97 -17.75
C ILE A 92 -0.09 7.52 -16.47
N LEU A 93 -0.94 7.78 -15.48
CA LEU A 93 -0.55 8.11 -14.12
C LEU A 93 -1.07 7.07 -13.13
N GLY A 94 -0.55 7.03 -11.91
CA GLY A 94 -1.09 6.18 -10.86
C GLY A 94 -0.66 6.57 -9.46
N ALA A 95 -1.31 6.00 -8.46
CA ALA A 95 -1.09 6.35 -7.05
C ALA A 95 0.27 5.88 -6.51
N ASN A 96 0.82 4.80 -7.07
CA ASN A 96 2.14 4.29 -6.71
C ASN A 96 2.80 3.64 -7.93
N GLY A 97 4.11 3.81 -8.06
CA GLY A 97 4.90 3.20 -9.13
C GLY A 97 6.35 2.99 -8.74
N VAL A 98 7.06 2.21 -9.54
CA VAL A 98 8.47 1.87 -9.27
C VAL A 98 9.38 2.52 -10.30
N THR A 99 10.35 3.29 -9.82
CA THR A 99 11.33 3.98 -10.66
C THR A 99 12.42 3.04 -11.17
N ALA A 100 13.22 3.51 -12.13
CA ALA A 100 14.40 2.81 -12.62
C ALA A 100 15.44 2.51 -11.52
N THR A 101 15.45 3.28 -10.43
CA THR A 101 16.31 3.04 -9.25
C THR A 101 15.71 2.06 -8.25
N ARG A 102 14.55 1.46 -8.57
CA ARG A 102 13.77 0.54 -7.70
C ARG A 102 13.19 1.20 -6.46
N SER A 103 12.99 2.51 -6.52
CA SER A 103 12.30 3.25 -5.47
C SER A 103 10.81 3.30 -5.78
N SER A 104 9.97 3.22 -4.74
CA SER A 104 8.54 3.44 -4.87
C SER A 104 8.26 4.95 -4.86
N ALA A 105 7.46 5.46 -5.78
CA ALA A 105 7.05 6.86 -5.86
C ALA A 105 5.52 6.95 -5.90
N GLY A 106 4.96 8.02 -5.34
CA GLY A 106 3.52 8.15 -5.12
C GLY A 106 3.15 7.66 -3.72
N ARG A 107 2.83 8.60 -2.83
CA ARG A 107 2.58 8.34 -1.41
C ARG A 107 1.14 7.88 -1.20
N LEU A 108 0.96 6.71 -0.60
CA LEU A 108 -0.34 6.21 -0.19
C LEU A 108 -0.25 5.40 1.11
N ARG A 109 -1.39 5.17 1.76
CA ARG A 109 -1.50 4.19 2.84
C ARG A 109 -1.84 2.83 2.25
N ASP A 110 -0.93 1.87 2.36
CA ASP A 110 -1.20 0.48 2.02
C ASP A 110 -1.40 -0.30 3.30
N ARG A 111 -2.62 -0.80 3.50
CA ARG A 111 -3.09 -1.45 4.72
C ARG A 111 -2.89 -0.52 5.93
N VAL A 112 -1.80 -0.69 6.66
CA VAL A 112 -1.49 0.02 7.90
C VAL A 112 -0.17 0.79 7.86
N ILE A 113 0.50 0.84 6.73
CA ILE A 113 1.75 1.57 6.54
C ILE A 113 1.60 2.63 5.45
N LEU A 114 2.38 3.71 5.55
CA LEU A 114 2.54 4.64 4.44
C LEU A 114 3.71 4.16 3.58
N ILE A 115 3.45 3.96 2.29
CA ILE A 115 4.47 3.57 1.32
C ILE A 115 4.64 4.66 0.26
N GLY A 116 5.75 4.58 -0.47
CA GLY A 116 6.07 5.52 -1.54
C GLY A 116 6.77 6.77 -1.05
N GLU A 117 7.70 7.25 -1.88
CA GLU A 117 8.22 8.61 -1.78
C GLU A 117 7.15 9.60 -2.27
N PRO A 118 7.05 10.79 -1.66
CA PRO A 118 6.12 11.83 -2.11
C PRO A 118 6.33 12.21 -3.58
N ALA A 119 5.23 12.38 -4.30
CA ALA A 119 5.17 12.79 -5.69
C ALA A 119 4.08 13.88 -5.86
N PRO A 120 4.30 15.11 -5.32
CA PRO A 120 3.33 16.21 -5.46
C PRO A 120 3.14 16.66 -6.93
N SER A 121 4.08 16.30 -7.79
CA SER A 121 3.95 16.29 -9.24
C SER A 121 4.38 14.91 -9.77
N PRO A 122 3.91 14.51 -10.97
CA PRO A 122 4.23 13.19 -11.52
C PRO A 122 5.73 12.92 -11.61
N VAL A 123 6.14 11.80 -11.02
CA VAL A 123 7.51 11.27 -11.10
C VAL A 123 7.53 10.18 -12.17
N PRO A 124 8.42 10.22 -13.17
CA PRO A 124 8.55 9.14 -14.14
C PRO A 124 8.88 7.81 -13.46
N VAL A 125 8.10 6.78 -13.78
CA VAL A 125 8.27 5.41 -13.27
C VAL A 125 8.38 4.41 -14.42
N ASP A 126 8.99 3.26 -14.13
CA ASP A 126 9.05 2.16 -15.09
C ASP A 126 7.72 1.44 -15.20
N THR A 127 7.04 1.25 -14.06
CA THR A 127 5.76 0.57 -13.93
C THR A 127 4.90 1.21 -12.83
N LEU A 128 3.59 1.04 -12.96
CA LEU A 128 2.60 1.45 -11.95
C LEU A 128 2.00 0.22 -11.27
N ASP A 129 1.62 0.39 -10.02
CA ASP A 129 0.79 -0.56 -9.28
C ASP A 129 -0.67 -0.47 -9.73
N GLU A 130 -1.37 -1.59 -9.71
CA GLU A 130 -2.75 -1.72 -10.17
C GLU A 130 -3.79 -1.00 -9.31
N VAL A 131 -3.46 -0.67 -8.06
CA VAL A 131 -4.41 -0.16 -7.04
C VAL A 131 -5.24 1.03 -7.50
N LEU A 132 -4.61 1.96 -8.20
CA LEU A 132 -5.24 3.12 -8.82
C LEU A 132 -4.38 3.64 -9.96
N VAL A 133 -4.93 3.64 -11.16
CA VAL A 133 -4.33 4.25 -12.35
C VAL A 133 -5.27 5.22 -13.03
N ILE A 134 -4.71 6.20 -13.72
CA ILE A 134 -5.41 7.31 -14.35
C ILE A 134 -4.92 7.42 -15.79
N ALA A 135 -5.84 7.45 -16.75
CA ALA A 135 -5.47 7.63 -18.16
C ALA A 135 -6.56 8.41 -18.90
N ARG A 136 -6.20 8.95 -20.07
CA ARG A 136 -7.19 9.49 -21.00
C ARG A 136 -8.06 8.36 -21.53
N ARG A 137 -9.36 8.59 -21.57
CA ARG A 137 -10.36 7.67 -22.12
C ARG A 137 -10.03 7.31 -23.57
N GLU A 138 -9.66 8.30 -24.38
CA GLU A 138 -9.29 8.07 -25.79
C GLU A 138 -8.12 7.10 -25.96
N ASP A 139 -7.09 7.18 -25.09
CA ASP A 139 -5.96 6.27 -25.14
C ASP A 139 -6.39 4.85 -24.76
N LEU A 140 -7.24 4.70 -23.74
CA LEU A 140 -7.76 3.39 -23.32
C LEU A 140 -8.75 2.79 -24.34
N LEU A 141 -9.43 3.60 -25.14
CA LEU A 141 -10.27 3.13 -26.23
C LEU A 141 -9.44 2.71 -27.45
N ALA A 142 -8.43 3.50 -27.80
CA ALA A 142 -7.53 3.21 -28.91
C ALA A 142 -6.64 1.99 -28.59
N GLU A 143 -6.21 1.89 -27.33
CA GLU A 143 -5.32 0.86 -26.84
C GLU A 143 -5.82 0.31 -25.51
N PRO A 144 -6.76 -0.63 -25.52
CA PRO A 144 -7.34 -1.17 -24.29
C PRO A 144 -6.32 -1.86 -23.39
N LEU A 145 -6.65 -1.98 -22.10
CA LEU A 145 -5.91 -2.85 -21.20
C LEU A 145 -5.87 -4.27 -21.77
N SER A 146 -4.77 -4.99 -21.54
CA SER A 146 -4.65 -6.35 -22.03
C SER A 146 -5.70 -7.25 -21.36
N GLU A 147 -6.44 -7.99 -22.18
CA GLU A 147 -7.41 -8.99 -21.72
C GLU A 147 -6.80 -10.41 -21.68
N ASP A 148 -5.47 -10.51 -21.79
CA ASP A 148 -4.75 -11.78 -21.80
C ASP A 148 -5.04 -12.59 -20.50
N PRO A 149 -5.49 -13.85 -20.62
CA PRO A 149 -5.77 -14.72 -19.47
C PRO A 149 -4.58 -14.95 -18.52
N GLU A 150 -3.33 -14.80 -19.00
CA GLU A 150 -2.13 -14.92 -18.17
C GLU A 150 -1.92 -13.71 -17.26
N LEU A 151 -2.46 -12.55 -17.63
CA LEU A 151 -2.48 -11.37 -16.77
C LEU A 151 -3.64 -11.45 -15.77
N ALA A 152 -4.78 -12.03 -16.16
CA ALA A 152 -5.94 -12.24 -15.29
C ALA A 152 -6.29 -10.99 -14.43
N TRP A 153 -5.93 -11.01 -13.15
CA TRP A 153 -6.16 -9.94 -12.17
C TRP A 153 -4.87 -9.25 -11.68
N HIS A 154 -3.76 -9.45 -12.41
CA HIS A 154 -2.42 -9.04 -12.04
C HIS A 154 -1.69 -8.37 -13.21
N ALA A 155 -0.69 -7.55 -12.90
CA ALA A 155 0.29 -7.00 -13.84
C ALA A 155 -0.30 -6.21 -15.03
N TYR A 156 -1.58 -5.84 -15.03
CA TYR A 156 -2.20 -5.10 -16.13
C TYR A 156 -1.74 -3.65 -16.16
N ALA A 157 -1.49 -3.04 -15.00
CA ALA A 157 -0.93 -1.68 -14.91
C ALA A 157 0.57 -1.70 -15.25
N VAL A 158 1.27 -2.76 -14.84
CA VAL A 158 2.66 -3.02 -15.25
C VAL A 158 2.76 -3.13 -16.77
N GLU A 159 1.98 -4.02 -17.38
CA GLU A 159 1.98 -4.26 -18.81
C GLU A 159 1.64 -2.99 -19.60
N TYR A 160 0.59 -2.27 -19.19
CA TYR A 160 0.19 -1.05 -19.86
C TYR A 160 1.25 0.05 -19.75
N SER A 161 1.89 0.19 -18.58
CA SER A 161 3.01 1.14 -18.38
C SER A 161 4.16 0.87 -19.34
N LEU A 162 4.54 -0.39 -19.55
CA LEU A 162 5.57 -0.79 -20.51
C LEU A 162 5.15 -0.46 -21.94
N ARG A 163 3.89 -0.71 -22.29
CA ARG A 163 3.33 -0.42 -23.61
C ARG A 163 3.30 1.06 -23.92
N VAL A 164 2.92 1.89 -22.95
CA VAL A 164 2.96 3.36 -23.02
C VAL A 164 4.39 3.84 -23.27
N ARG A 165 5.36 3.32 -22.50
CA ARG A 165 6.77 3.68 -22.61
C ARG A 165 7.41 3.26 -23.93
N ALA A 166 7.05 2.09 -24.44
CA ALA A 166 7.52 1.62 -25.75
C ALA A 166 7.13 2.55 -26.91
N ARG A 167 6.14 3.43 -26.70
CA ARG A 167 5.68 4.44 -27.67
C ARG A 167 6.26 5.83 -27.44
N GLY A 168 7.21 5.97 -26.51
CA GLY A 168 7.86 7.24 -26.20
C GLY A 168 7.06 8.16 -25.27
N ARG A 169 5.99 7.66 -24.65
CA ARG A 169 5.25 8.37 -23.59
C ARG A 169 5.71 7.91 -22.20
N LEU A 170 5.38 8.68 -21.18
CA LEU A 170 5.77 8.44 -19.80
C LEU A 170 4.64 7.75 -19.01
N ALA A 171 5.02 6.83 -18.13
CA ALA A 171 4.21 6.42 -17.00
C ALA A 171 4.68 7.22 -15.77
N GLY A 172 3.75 7.75 -14.97
CA GLY A 172 4.07 8.62 -13.84
C GLY A 172 3.36 8.24 -12.56
N ALA A 173 4.06 8.24 -11.43
CA ALA A 173 3.39 8.15 -10.13
C ALA A 173 3.14 9.55 -9.58
N VAL A 174 1.97 9.76 -8.97
CA VAL A 174 1.55 11.06 -8.40
C VAL A 174 0.77 10.84 -7.10
N ASP A 175 0.92 11.75 -6.16
CA ASP A 175 0.21 11.70 -4.88
C ASP A 175 -1.29 11.91 -5.09
N THR A 176 -2.09 10.93 -4.66
CA THR A 176 -3.55 10.89 -4.80
C THR A 176 -4.29 10.82 -3.46
N ALA A 177 -3.55 10.74 -2.34
CA ALA A 177 -4.09 10.65 -0.99
C ALA A 177 -5.13 9.52 -0.84
N ILE A 178 -4.70 8.27 -1.08
CA ILE A 178 -5.58 7.10 -0.95
C ILE A 178 -5.16 6.16 0.18
N THR A 179 -6.13 5.43 0.73
CA THR A 179 -5.87 4.23 1.52
C THR A 179 -6.31 3.00 0.75
N HIS A 180 -5.40 2.07 0.53
CA HIS A 180 -5.66 0.74 0.01
C HIS A 180 -5.85 -0.22 1.20
N ASN A 181 -7.09 -0.54 1.53
CA ASN A 181 -7.47 -1.32 2.70
C ASN A 181 -7.48 -2.83 2.42
N SER A 182 -6.43 -3.32 1.78
CA SER A 182 -6.38 -4.72 1.36
C SER A 182 -6.29 -5.69 2.53
N MET A 183 -7.06 -6.77 2.48
CA MET A 183 -7.06 -7.84 3.48
C MET A 183 -6.17 -9.03 3.09
N THR A 184 -5.79 -9.12 1.80
CA THR A 184 -4.99 -10.24 1.31
C THR A 184 -3.92 -9.73 0.36
N THR A 185 -2.87 -10.51 0.18
CA THR A 185 -1.98 -10.36 -0.97
C THR A 185 -2.36 -11.51 -1.89
N ASN A 186 -3.25 -11.26 -2.87
CA ASN A 186 -3.52 -12.27 -3.88
C ASN A 186 -2.27 -12.42 -4.76
N LEU A 187 -1.43 -13.39 -4.40
CA LEU A 187 -0.21 -13.73 -5.13
C LEU A 187 -0.42 -14.90 -6.09
N ALA A 188 -1.64 -15.45 -6.15
CA ALA A 188 -1.92 -16.61 -6.98
C ALA A 188 -1.70 -16.26 -8.45
N ARG A 189 -0.79 -16.98 -9.11
CA ARG A 189 -0.41 -16.77 -10.51
C ARG A 189 0.24 -15.41 -10.82
N LEU A 190 0.60 -14.61 -9.80
CA LEU A 190 1.34 -13.36 -10.01
C LEU A 190 2.71 -13.63 -10.68
N ASP A 191 3.37 -14.73 -10.34
CA ASP A 191 4.63 -15.13 -10.96
C ASP A 191 4.47 -15.54 -12.43
N GLU A 192 3.33 -16.14 -12.78
CA GLU A 192 2.95 -16.46 -14.16
C GLU A 192 2.70 -15.18 -14.96
N ALA A 193 1.89 -14.27 -14.43
CA ALA A 193 1.63 -12.95 -15.04
C ALA A 193 2.92 -12.17 -15.26
N HIS A 194 3.79 -12.10 -14.25
CA HIS A 194 5.10 -11.49 -14.36
C HIS A 194 5.97 -12.14 -15.43
N ARG A 195 6.03 -13.48 -15.46
CA ARG A 195 6.81 -14.20 -16.48
C ARG A 195 6.29 -13.88 -17.88
N HIS A 196 4.97 -13.89 -18.07
CA HIS A 196 4.33 -13.53 -19.33
C HIS A 196 4.67 -12.10 -19.77
N VAL A 197 4.60 -11.12 -18.87
CA VAL A 197 5.05 -9.74 -19.16
C VAL A 197 6.53 -9.71 -19.56
N GLY A 198 7.38 -10.45 -18.83
CA GLY A 198 8.80 -10.55 -19.15
C GLY A 198 9.04 -11.08 -20.57
N ASP A 199 8.36 -12.17 -20.94
CA ASP A 199 8.50 -12.81 -22.25
C ASP A 199 7.97 -11.92 -23.38
N ARG A 200 6.95 -11.10 -23.12
CA ARG A 200 6.38 -10.14 -24.07
C ARG A 200 7.26 -8.91 -24.29
N TYR A 201 7.99 -8.47 -23.27
CA TYR A 201 8.84 -7.27 -23.30
C TYR A 201 10.32 -7.55 -22.99
N PRO A 202 11.00 -8.43 -23.75
CA PRO A 202 12.37 -8.86 -23.42
C PRO A 202 13.38 -7.71 -23.48
N ALA A 203 13.15 -6.72 -24.36
CA ALA A 203 14.02 -5.55 -24.51
C ALA A 203 13.95 -4.56 -23.35
N LEU A 204 12.92 -4.67 -22.49
CA LEU A 204 12.71 -3.79 -21.33
C LEU A 204 13.12 -4.46 -20.02
N GLN A 205 13.66 -5.68 -20.06
CA GLN A 205 14.15 -6.36 -18.87
C GLN A 205 15.50 -5.79 -18.37
N PRO A 206 15.75 -5.78 -17.04
CA PRO A 206 14.84 -6.18 -15.98
C PRO A 206 13.73 -5.15 -15.73
N ILE A 207 12.50 -5.61 -15.52
CA ILE A 207 11.35 -4.74 -15.25
C ILE A 207 11.12 -4.70 -13.74
N HIS A 208 11.12 -3.50 -13.16
CA HIS A 208 10.89 -3.30 -11.72
C HIS A 208 9.42 -3.01 -11.45
N THR A 209 8.83 -3.70 -10.47
CA THR A 209 7.40 -3.64 -10.08
C THR A 209 7.28 -3.52 -8.55
N SER A 210 6.12 -3.13 -8.04
CA SER A 210 5.84 -3.08 -6.59
C SER A 210 6.03 -4.45 -5.92
N CYS A 211 5.75 -5.52 -6.66
CA CYS A 211 5.84 -6.90 -6.20
C CYS A 211 7.16 -7.62 -6.56
N GLY A 212 8.19 -6.91 -7.04
CA GLY A 212 9.50 -7.48 -7.31
C GLY A 212 10.08 -7.11 -8.68
N THR A 213 10.98 -7.94 -9.21
CA THR A 213 11.64 -7.70 -10.50
C THR A 213 11.40 -8.85 -11.48
N VAL A 214 10.81 -8.51 -12.62
CA VAL A 214 10.55 -9.43 -13.74
C VAL A 214 11.79 -9.49 -14.64
N GLY A 215 12.10 -10.69 -15.15
CA GLY A 215 13.26 -10.91 -16.02
C GLY A 215 14.62 -10.93 -15.30
N ALA A 216 14.66 -10.66 -13.99
CA ALA A 216 15.91 -10.79 -13.23
C ALA A 216 16.29 -12.27 -13.07
N ARG A 217 17.25 -12.74 -13.87
CA ARG A 217 18.04 -13.93 -13.51
C ARG A 217 18.90 -13.57 -12.30
N GLY A 218 18.40 -13.85 -11.10
CA GLY A 218 19.25 -13.83 -9.90
C GLY A 218 20.46 -14.74 -10.12
N PRO A 219 21.64 -14.41 -9.58
CA PRO A 219 22.84 -15.20 -9.83
C PRO A 219 22.64 -16.64 -9.34
N ASP A 220 23.09 -17.62 -10.14
CA ASP A 220 22.76 -19.05 -9.97
C ASP A 220 23.06 -19.60 -8.57
N TRP A 221 24.06 -19.03 -7.87
CA TRP A 221 24.38 -19.41 -6.49
C TRP A 221 23.24 -19.15 -5.49
N ARG A 222 22.33 -18.19 -5.75
CA ARG A 222 21.12 -17.97 -4.93
C ARG A 222 20.09 -19.07 -5.09
N ARG A 223 20.23 -19.92 -6.11
CA ARG A 223 19.38 -21.11 -6.33
C ARG A 223 19.91 -22.35 -5.61
N LEU A 224 21.14 -22.30 -5.07
CA LEU A 224 21.71 -23.39 -4.29
C LEU A 224 20.84 -23.68 -3.05
N PRO A 225 20.55 -24.95 -2.72
CA PRO A 225 19.65 -25.32 -1.64
C PRO A 225 19.99 -24.68 -0.28
N LEU A 226 21.28 -24.62 0.07
CA LEU A 226 21.79 -24.01 1.30
C LEU A 226 21.56 -22.50 1.37
N VAL A 227 21.69 -21.80 0.23
CA VAL A 227 21.48 -20.35 0.17
C VAL A 227 19.99 -20.03 0.23
N ARG A 228 19.14 -20.86 -0.37
CA ARG A 228 17.68 -20.76 -0.24
C ARG A 228 17.20 -21.05 1.18
N SER A 229 17.73 -22.07 1.85
CA SER A 229 17.34 -22.43 3.22
C SER A 229 17.81 -21.44 4.28
N HIS A 230 18.83 -20.63 3.99
CA HIS A 230 19.43 -19.69 4.95
C HIS A 230 19.46 -18.24 4.50
N GLY A 231 18.94 -17.90 3.32
CA GLY A 231 18.93 -16.53 2.79
C GLY A 231 18.21 -15.55 3.71
N TRP A 232 17.16 -16.02 4.39
CA TRP A 232 16.42 -15.27 5.40
C TRP A 232 17.30 -14.83 6.58
N ARG A 233 18.35 -15.59 6.93
CA ARG A 233 19.23 -15.27 8.08
C ARG A 233 19.95 -13.94 7.90
N ARG A 234 20.28 -13.55 6.67
CA ARG A 234 20.91 -12.25 6.40
C ARG A 234 19.97 -11.10 6.70
N THR A 235 18.72 -11.20 6.23
CA THR A 235 17.68 -10.20 6.52
C THR A 235 17.39 -10.16 8.02
N TRP A 236 17.25 -11.34 8.63
CA TRP A 236 17.06 -11.49 10.07
C TRP A 236 18.20 -10.87 10.90
N LEU A 237 19.47 -11.07 10.50
CA LEU A 237 20.62 -10.44 11.17
C LEU A 237 20.60 -8.91 11.05
N ARG A 238 20.25 -8.39 9.86
CA ARG A 238 20.13 -6.94 9.63
C ARG A 238 19.04 -6.33 10.50
N GLN A 239 17.85 -6.94 10.50
CA GLN A 239 16.73 -6.51 11.33
C GLN A 239 17.04 -6.70 12.82
N SER A 240 17.77 -7.74 13.21
CA SER A 240 18.21 -7.95 14.60
C SER A 240 19.13 -6.85 15.10
N ARG A 241 20.02 -6.32 14.24
CA ARG A 241 20.86 -5.17 14.58
C ARG A 241 20.01 -3.93 14.84
N LEU A 242 19.04 -3.67 13.98
CA LEU A 242 18.11 -2.56 14.14
C LEU A 242 17.28 -2.74 15.43
N ALA A 243 16.75 -3.93 15.69
CA ALA A 243 16.05 -4.27 16.92
C ALA A 243 16.91 -4.08 18.18
N ALA A 244 18.22 -4.33 18.12
CA ALA A 244 19.12 -4.04 19.23
C ALA A 244 19.25 -2.54 19.52
N GLN A 245 19.24 -1.69 18.48
CA GLN A 245 19.21 -0.24 18.64
C GLN A 245 17.88 0.22 19.27
N VAL A 246 16.76 -0.30 18.78
CA VAL A 246 15.43 -0.02 19.36
C VAL A 246 15.38 -0.38 20.85
N ARG A 247 15.89 -1.57 21.23
CA ARG A 247 15.98 -1.98 22.64
C ARG A 247 16.83 -1.04 23.48
N ALA A 248 17.95 -0.57 22.95
CA ALA A 248 18.84 0.35 23.66
C ALA A 248 18.17 1.71 23.92
N GLU A 249 17.37 2.20 22.97
CA GLU A 249 16.68 3.48 23.08
C GLU A 249 15.44 3.42 23.99
N LEU A 250 14.60 2.39 23.84
CA LEU A 250 13.28 2.34 24.48
C LEU A 250 13.20 1.44 25.71
N ALA A 251 14.12 0.47 25.86
CA ALA A 251 14.05 -0.56 26.91
C ALA A 251 12.73 -1.38 26.94
N ILE A 252 12.03 -1.50 25.80
CA ILE A 252 10.82 -2.32 25.65
C ILE A 252 11.10 -3.61 24.86
N PRO A 253 10.21 -4.63 24.90
CA PRO A 253 10.30 -5.81 24.05
C PRO A 253 10.31 -5.45 22.56
N VAL A 254 11.04 -6.23 21.75
CA VAL A 254 11.16 -5.99 20.29
C VAL A 254 11.00 -7.30 19.51
N VAL A 255 10.19 -7.27 18.46
CA VAL A 255 9.97 -8.39 17.53
C VAL A 255 10.39 -8.03 16.10
N LEU A 256 10.61 -9.04 15.27
CA LEU A 256 10.80 -8.92 13.83
C LEU A 256 9.55 -9.43 13.14
N ALA A 257 8.70 -8.53 12.66
CA ALA A 257 7.37 -8.88 12.18
C ALA A 257 6.91 -7.89 11.11
N ASP A 258 6.21 -8.42 10.10
CA ASP A 258 5.70 -7.66 8.97
C ASP A 258 4.32 -7.11 9.29
N ILE A 259 4.25 -5.92 9.90
CA ILE A 259 2.97 -5.43 10.42
C ILE A 259 1.95 -5.14 9.32
N ALA A 260 2.39 -4.84 8.10
CA ALA A 260 1.47 -4.66 6.98
C ALA A 260 0.66 -5.93 6.68
N HIS A 261 1.26 -7.11 6.87
CA HIS A 261 0.62 -8.41 6.64
C HIS A 261 0.14 -9.09 7.92
N GLU A 262 0.63 -8.67 9.08
CA GLU A 262 0.38 -9.32 10.37
C GLU A 262 -0.51 -8.47 11.28
N VAL A 263 -0.94 -7.28 10.86
CA VAL A 263 -1.83 -6.45 11.67
C VAL A 263 -3.10 -7.20 12.07
N ASP A 264 -3.65 -8.03 11.18
CA ASP A 264 -4.90 -8.74 11.44
C ASP A 264 -4.77 -9.84 12.51
N LEU A 265 -3.54 -10.19 12.92
CA LEU A 265 -3.26 -11.07 14.05
C LEU A 265 -3.41 -10.36 15.41
N VAL A 266 -3.35 -9.02 15.44
CA VAL A 266 -3.55 -8.25 16.66
C VAL A 266 -4.97 -8.45 17.17
N ASP A 267 -5.13 -8.52 18.50
CA ASP A 267 -6.45 -8.69 19.13
C ASP A 267 -7.13 -7.32 19.39
N TRP A 268 -8.08 -6.96 18.53
CA TRP A 268 -8.97 -5.81 18.71
C TRP A 268 -10.42 -6.17 18.32
N SER A 269 -11.37 -5.32 18.71
CA SER A 269 -12.81 -5.56 18.54
C SER A 269 -13.57 -4.24 18.34
N SER A 270 -14.89 -4.32 18.16
CA SER A 270 -15.74 -3.13 18.07
C SER A 270 -15.83 -2.33 19.38
N THR A 271 -15.67 -2.98 20.54
CA THR A 271 -15.68 -2.30 21.85
C THR A 271 -14.30 -1.77 22.24
N HIS A 272 -13.25 -2.27 21.60
CA HIS A 272 -11.86 -1.86 21.80
C HIS A 272 -11.18 -1.78 20.43
N PRO A 273 -11.38 -0.68 19.68
CA PRO A 273 -10.90 -0.55 18.32
C PRO A 273 -9.37 -0.49 18.28
N LEU A 274 -8.83 -0.73 17.09
CA LEU A 274 -7.44 -0.44 16.79
C LEU A 274 -7.33 1.01 16.28
N HIS A 275 -6.56 1.83 16.99
CA HIS A 275 -6.14 3.16 16.53
C HIS A 275 -4.82 3.03 15.79
N LEU A 276 -4.87 3.17 14.47
CA LEU A 276 -3.70 3.26 13.62
C LEU A 276 -3.25 4.72 13.49
N VAL A 277 -2.00 4.99 13.83
CA VAL A 277 -1.36 6.28 13.66
C VAL A 277 -0.14 6.13 12.75
N ASN A 278 -0.24 6.63 11.52
CA ASN A 278 0.90 6.72 10.62
C ASN A 278 1.67 8.02 10.86
N VAL A 279 2.98 7.93 11.06
CA VAL A 279 3.86 9.09 11.06
C VAL A 279 4.21 9.45 9.62
N ASP A 280 3.62 10.54 9.14
CA ASP A 280 3.94 11.13 7.85
C ASP A 280 5.00 12.23 8.01
N ARG A 281 6.26 11.88 7.77
CA ARG A 281 7.39 12.82 7.92
C ARG A 281 7.30 14.03 7.01
N VAL A 282 6.73 13.87 5.83
CA VAL A 282 6.65 14.92 4.81
C VAL A 282 5.38 15.73 5.00
N GLY A 283 4.34 15.12 5.55
CA GLY A 283 3.06 15.74 5.88
C GLY A 283 2.11 15.86 4.69
N GLY A 284 2.53 15.48 3.49
CA GLY A 284 1.72 15.57 2.28
C GLY A 284 0.47 14.68 2.33
N PHE A 285 0.61 13.45 2.87
CA PHE A 285 -0.53 12.56 3.05
C PHE A 285 -1.38 12.98 4.25
N ALA A 286 -0.75 13.32 5.38
CA ALA A 286 -1.46 13.75 6.59
C ALA A 286 -2.35 14.98 6.36
N ALA A 287 -1.84 15.99 5.63
CA ALA A 287 -2.58 17.20 5.30
C ALA A 287 -3.84 16.94 4.44
N ARG A 288 -3.87 15.81 3.71
CA ARG A 288 -4.93 15.45 2.76
C ARG A 288 -5.89 14.41 3.32
N ALA A 289 -5.39 13.47 4.12
CA ALA A 289 -6.20 12.48 4.82
C ALA A 289 -7.12 13.13 5.87
N GLY A 290 -6.68 14.23 6.48
CA GLY A 290 -7.50 15.01 7.41
C GLY A 290 -7.85 14.22 8.67
N TRP A 291 -9.15 14.09 8.94
CA TRP A 291 -9.69 13.50 10.15
C TRP A 291 -9.50 11.97 10.22
N PRO A 292 -9.54 11.36 11.42
CA PRO A 292 -9.52 9.91 11.54
C PRO A 292 -10.62 9.27 10.70
N VAL A 293 -10.23 8.34 9.83
CA VAL A 293 -11.17 7.54 9.02
C VAL A 293 -11.26 6.16 9.65
N VAL A 294 -12.47 5.70 9.95
CA VAL A 294 -12.69 4.35 10.46
C VAL A 294 -12.90 3.41 9.28
N LEU A 295 -12.01 2.44 9.06
CA LEU A 295 -12.19 1.38 8.06
C LEU A 295 -12.33 0.02 8.74
N GLU A 296 -13.14 -0.86 8.19
CA GLU A 296 -13.29 -2.24 8.64
C GLU A 296 -12.20 -3.11 8.04
N ARG A 297 -11.65 -3.97 8.91
CA ARG A 297 -10.74 -5.05 8.54
C ARG A 297 -11.24 -6.33 9.20
N ASP A 298 -11.62 -7.31 8.40
CA ASP A 298 -12.23 -8.57 8.88
C ASP A 298 -13.43 -8.33 9.84
N GLY A 299 -14.30 -7.39 9.47
CA GLY A 299 -15.45 -6.97 10.29
C GLY A 299 -15.11 -6.23 11.58
N ARG A 300 -13.84 -5.84 11.80
CA ARG A 300 -13.38 -5.11 12.99
C ARG A 300 -12.98 -3.67 12.62
N PRO A 301 -13.39 -2.66 13.39
CA PRO A 301 -13.09 -1.27 13.06
C PRO A 301 -11.63 -0.92 13.37
N VAL A 302 -11.01 -0.18 12.45
CA VAL A 302 -9.69 0.43 12.61
C VAL A 302 -9.83 1.93 12.38
N SER A 303 -9.60 2.72 13.42
CA SER A 303 -9.54 4.19 13.32
C SER A 303 -8.17 4.58 12.80
N MET A 304 -8.10 5.16 11.61
CA MET A 304 -6.85 5.44 10.91
C MET A 304 -6.58 6.94 10.84
N THR A 305 -5.42 7.36 11.35
CA THR A 305 -4.95 8.74 11.30
C THR A 305 -3.53 8.79 10.74
N ALA A 306 -3.22 9.87 10.03
CA ALA A 306 -1.85 10.20 9.65
C ALA A 306 -1.52 11.58 10.23
N LEU A 307 -0.32 11.74 10.78
CA LEU A 307 0.13 12.97 11.42
C LEU A 307 1.64 13.15 11.28
N GLN A 308 2.14 14.34 11.53
CA GLN A 308 3.58 14.58 11.63
C GLN A 308 4.10 14.20 13.02
N LEU A 309 5.36 13.78 13.09
CA LEU A 309 5.99 13.32 14.34
C LEU A 309 5.80 14.25 15.56
N PRO A 310 5.84 15.59 15.45
CA PRO A 310 5.62 16.48 16.60
C PRO A 310 4.22 16.37 17.23
N GLU A 311 3.23 15.90 16.48
CA GLU A 311 1.83 15.78 16.89
C GLU A 311 1.56 14.45 17.61
N LEU A 312 2.42 13.45 17.40
CA LEU A 312 2.26 12.10 17.93
C LEU A 312 2.10 12.06 19.46
N PRO A 313 2.87 12.80 20.29
CA PRO A 313 2.67 12.80 21.73
C PRO A 313 1.26 13.18 22.18
N VAL A 314 0.69 14.21 21.54
CA VAL A 314 -0.65 14.70 21.87
C VAL A 314 -1.70 13.68 21.45
N ALA A 315 -1.56 13.11 20.25
CA ALA A 315 -2.46 12.09 19.74
C ALA A 315 -2.46 10.82 20.61
N LEU A 316 -1.29 10.37 21.09
CA LEU A 316 -1.20 9.21 21.98
C LEU A 316 -1.80 9.48 23.35
N ALA A 317 -1.63 10.70 23.89
CA ALA A 317 -2.15 11.07 25.20
C ALA A 317 -3.68 11.20 25.24
N SER A 318 -4.36 11.33 24.09
CA SER A 318 -5.82 11.41 24.02
C SER A 318 -6.51 10.05 23.85
N LEU A 319 -5.77 8.95 23.74
CA LEU A 319 -6.33 7.60 23.59
C LEU A 319 -6.67 6.98 24.94
N ASP A 320 -7.71 6.14 24.97
CA ASP A 320 -8.05 5.35 26.16
C ASP A 320 -6.97 4.29 26.40
N PRO A 321 -6.42 4.14 27.62
CA PRO A 321 -5.47 3.08 27.94
C PRO A 321 -5.94 1.65 27.64
N ALA A 322 -7.26 1.43 27.54
CA ALA A 322 -7.84 0.13 27.16
C ALA A 322 -7.80 -0.13 25.65
N ASP A 323 -7.60 0.90 24.83
CA ASP A 323 -7.59 0.75 23.38
C ASP A 323 -6.27 0.17 22.86
N ARG A 324 -6.31 -0.33 21.63
CA ARG A 324 -5.13 -0.86 20.95
C ARG A 324 -4.59 0.24 20.08
N VAL A 325 -3.30 0.49 20.16
CA VAL A 325 -2.66 1.53 19.36
C VAL A 325 -1.58 0.89 18.50
N LEU A 326 -1.57 1.22 17.23
CA LEU A 326 -0.51 0.86 16.29
C LEU A 326 0.07 2.14 15.71
N VAL A 327 1.36 2.38 15.95
CA VAL A 327 2.10 3.50 15.34
C VAL A 327 3.07 2.94 14.30
N THR A 328 3.04 3.47 13.08
CA THR A 328 3.94 3.06 11.98
C THR A 328 4.64 4.26 11.35
N GLY A 329 5.70 4.01 10.56
CA GLY A 329 6.49 5.07 9.91
C GLY A 329 7.56 5.69 10.82
N LEU A 330 8.00 4.99 11.87
CA LEU A 330 9.05 5.46 12.77
C LEU A 330 10.44 5.01 12.31
N GLU A 331 11.44 5.82 12.64
CA GLU A 331 12.86 5.46 12.58
C GLU A 331 13.46 5.45 13.99
N VAL A 332 14.64 4.84 14.13
CA VAL A 332 15.38 4.80 15.41
C VAL A 332 15.59 6.20 15.99
N GLY A 333 15.85 7.19 15.14
CA GLY A 333 16.08 8.57 15.56
C GLY A 333 14.88 9.23 16.24
N ASP A 334 13.65 8.74 16.00
CA ASP A 334 12.45 9.28 16.64
C ASP A 334 12.27 8.77 18.07
N LEU A 335 12.82 7.59 18.37
CA LEU A 335 12.49 6.84 19.57
C LEU A 335 12.88 7.57 20.85
N ALA A 336 13.96 8.34 20.82
CA ALA A 336 14.39 9.17 21.94
C ALA A 336 13.31 10.19 22.36
N ARG A 337 12.50 10.69 21.42
CA ARG A 337 11.40 11.63 21.69
C ARG A 337 10.17 10.92 22.27
N LEU A 338 9.98 9.66 21.93
CA LEU A 338 8.84 8.87 22.38
C LEU A 338 9.09 8.21 23.74
N ARG A 339 10.35 7.95 24.10
CA ARG A 339 10.73 7.28 25.35
C ARG A 339 9.97 7.78 26.61
N PRO A 340 9.80 9.10 26.87
CA PRO A 340 9.05 9.55 28.04
C PRO A 340 7.58 9.12 28.04
N LEU A 341 6.95 9.02 26.86
CA LEU A 341 5.56 8.60 26.70
C LEU A 341 5.38 7.09 26.86
N LEU A 342 6.40 6.32 26.49
CA LEU A 342 6.35 4.86 26.52
C LEU A 342 6.76 4.28 27.88
N ALA A 343 7.33 5.09 28.77
CA ALA A 343 7.93 4.64 30.03
C ALA A 343 6.93 3.97 30.99
N ASP A 344 5.68 4.44 31.00
CA ASP A 344 4.65 4.00 31.94
C ASP A 344 3.59 3.07 31.30
N GLY A 345 3.79 2.69 30.03
CA GLY A 345 2.82 1.93 29.25
C GLY A 345 3.29 0.54 28.84
N ASP A 346 2.33 -0.34 28.57
CA ASP A 346 2.59 -1.61 27.92
C ASP A 346 2.81 -1.40 26.42
N TRP A 347 4.07 -1.47 25.99
CA TRP A 347 4.48 -1.26 24.61
C TRP A 347 5.36 -2.39 24.09
N LEU A 348 5.17 -2.70 22.81
CA LEU A 348 5.98 -3.61 22.03
C LEU A 348 6.45 -2.87 20.78
N ALA A 349 7.74 -2.93 20.47
CA ALA A 349 8.21 -2.47 19.17
C ALA A 349 8.35 -3.65 18.19
N GLY A 350 8.15 -3.37 16.92
CA GLY A 350 8.53 -4.26 15.86
C GLY A 350 9.40 -3.59 14.82
N VAL A 351 10.19 -4.41 14.14
CA VAL A 351 11.15 -3.97 13.13
C VAL A 351 10.90 -4.70 11.82
N GLN A 352 10.74 -3.92 10.76
CA GLN A 352 10.50 -4.43 9.41
C GLN A 352 11.18 -3.52 8.39
N TRP A 353 11.88 -4.10 7.42
CA TRP A 353 12.47 -3.40 6.26
C TRP A 353 13.26 -2.09 6.52
N GLY A 354 13.73 -1.85 7.74
CA GLY A 354 14.44 -0.61 8.11
C GLY A 354 13.59 0.38 8.90
N GLU A 355 12.30 0.13 9.01
CA GLU A 355 11.33 0.89 9.78
C GLU A 355 11.07 0.26 11.15
N VAL A 356 10.57 1.09 12.05
CA VAL A 356 10.09 0.72 13.38
C VAL A 356 8.59 0.99 13.44
N TRP A 357 7.87 0.09 14.08
CA TRP A 357 6.48 0.29 14.47
C TRP A 357 6.31 -0.01 15.96
N LEU A 358 5.28 0.55 16.57
CA LEU A 358 4.95 0.36 17.99
C LEU A 358 3.52 -0.14 18.12
N VAL A 359 3.31 -1.14 18.97
CA VAL A 359 1.99 -1.57 19.42
C VAL A 359 1.88 -1.25 20.91
N GLY A 360 0.79 -0.59 21.29
CA GLY A 360 0.49 -0.19 22.67
C GLY A 360 -0.80 -0.82 23.20
N GLY A 361 -0.94 -0.83 24.52
CA GLY A 361 -2.13 -1.32 25.22
C GLY A 361 -2.16 -2.85 25.34
N PRO A 362 -3.35 -3.46 25.50
CA PRO A 362 -3.47 -4.91 25.76
C PRO A 362 -2.83 -5.81 24.70
N ALA A 363 -2.69 -5.33 23.46
CA ALA A 363 -2.03 -6.03 22.36
C ALA A 363 -0.52 -6.17 22.55
N ALA A 364 0.11 -5.26 23.30
CA ALA A 364 1.54 -5.35 23.62
C ALA A 364 1.84 -6.43 24.67
N VAL A 365 0.92 -6.62 25.62
CA VAL A 365 1.04 -7.62 26.71
C VAL A 365 0.80 -9.04 26.20
N ARG A 366 -0.13 -9.20 25.26
CA ARG A 366 -0.49 -10.50 24.67
C ARG A 366 -0.26 -10.47 23.16
N PRO A 367 1.01 -10.47 22.71
CA PRO A 367 1.31 -10.48 21.29
C PRO A 367 0.85 -11.80 20.65
N PRO A 368 0.58 -11.81 19.32
CA PRO A 368 0.31 -13.02 18.57
C PRO A 368 1.40 -14.09 18.72
N ASP A 369 0.99 -15.36 18.67
CA ASP A 369 1.91 -16.51 18.79
C ASP A 369 2.97 -16.52 17.67
N GLU A 370 2.64 -15.97 16.50
CA GLU A 370 3.51 -15.75 15.35
C GLU A 370 4.78 -14.98 15.73
N TRP A 371 4.65 -13.97 16.59
CA TRP A 371 5.75 -13.10 17.01
C TRP A 371 6.70 -13.78 18.01
N SER A 372 6.35 -14.97 18.49
CA SER A 372 7.23 -15.81 19.33
C SER A 372 8.04 -16.83 18.55
N ARG A 373 7.84 -16.94 17.22
CA ARG A 373 8.58 -17.88 16.37
C ARG A 373 10.08 -17.49 16.32
N PRO A 374 11.02 -18.44 16.16
CA PRO A 374 12.45 -18.14 16.12
C PRO A 374 12.86 -17.06 15.10
N GLN A 375 12.14 -16.95 13.98
CA GLN A 375 12.35 -15.95 12.94
C GLN A 375 11.90 -14.56 13.36
N ALA A 376 10.91 -14.46 14.27
CA ALA A 376 10.40 -13.19 14.79
C ALA A 376 11.17 -12.70 16.02
N VAL A 377 11.96 -13.56 16.66
CA VAL A 377 12.79 -13.18 17.81
C VAL A 377 14.13 -12.63 17.32
N PRO A 378 14.49 -11.37 17.60
CA PRO A 378 15.78 -10.81 17.19
C PRO A 378 16.95 -11.43 17.96
N LEU A 379 18.13 -11.43 17.35
CA LEU A 379 19.36 -11.91 17.99
C LEU A 379 19.58 -11.24 19.36
N GLY A 380 19.86 -12.07 20.37
CA GLY A 380 20.15 -11.62 21.74
C GLY A 380 18.90 -11.24 22.56
N ALA A 381 17.69 -11.34 22.02
CA ALA A 381 16.48 -11.27 22.82
C ALA A 381 16.20 -12.64 23.49
N GLY A 382 15.88 -12.63 24.78
CA GLY A 382 15.23 -13.78 25.40
C GLY A 382 13.86 -14.00 24.75
N ARG A 383 13.39 -15.25 24.66
CA ARG A 383 11.99 -15.49 24.27
C ARG A 383 11.10 -14.74 25.26
N ALA A 384 10.17 -13.93 24.76
CA ALA A 384 9.13 -13.33 25.59
C ALA A 384 8.49 -14.47 26.40
N ARG A 385 8.57 -14.37 27.73
CA ARG A 385 7.95 -15.37 28.61
C ARG A 385 6.44 -15.17 28.48
N ARG A 386 5.73 -16.25 28.14
CA ARG A 386 4.27 -16.33 28.14
C ARG A 386 3.72 -16.11 29.54
#